data_AF-A0A034WGF0-F1
#
_entry.id   AF-A0A034WGF0-F1
#
_cell.length_a   1.000
_cell.length_b   1.000
_cell.length_c   1.000
_cell.angle_alpha   90.00
_cell.angle_beta   90.00
_cell.angle_gamma   90.00
#
_symmetry.space_group_name_H-M   'P 1'
#
loop_
_entity.id
_entity.type
_entity.pdbx_description
1 polymer ?
#
loop_
_entity_poly.entity_id
_entity_poly.type
_entity_poly.pdbx_seq_one_letter_code
_entity_poly.pdbx_strand_id
1 'polypeptide(L)'
;MNTMSDEIYGENRYKHFAQASSQIRAQAKTIGLEVQKLGDMKLDEMHDYVARKLPKVTELKAKVMRHLNASEQIIDMLGGNFRRVQSLEEDILNNVARKRIHTEIDELLTTDGQKYNTLRLLCLLHLCAGITVDELSQFARNYCNYFGQQHLVIFQQLAIAGLLPMMWEEDRVNTSAKILSNLPLPKFQQTEFQANANRLRLMVSTTGAEPTPVNSNVSNDTDVRNVLSSPSCASYVFNNLYIPVVAQLCSCLLKAQSAEEFSSKVGMVDKLIMHSPDGAAHNAKSFANSIKLNDSKDIFPLRKRNLFIFVLGGVTYAEIAACNLIARLTGSQIVVGSDAIISGSDLIEAAF
;
A
#
# COMPACT_ATOMS: atom_id res chain seq x y z
N MET A 1 6.09 -19.56 2.43
CA MET A 1 5.32 -20.45 3.33
C MET A 1 3.95 -20.68 2.72
N ASN A 2 3.47 -21.93 2.65
CA ASN A 2 2.10 -22.23 2.20
C ASN A 2 1.16 -22.19 3.42
N THR A 3 -0.02 -21.56 3.29
CA THR A 3 -1.03 -21.51 4.34
C THR A 3 -1.54 -22.88 4.75
N MET A 4 -1.40 -23.89 3.88
CA MET A 4 -1.73 -25.28 4.20
C MET A 4 -0.73 -25.95 5.16
N SER A 5 0.47 -25.38 5.31
CA SER A 5 1.54 -25.91 6.16
C SER A 5 1.76 -25.10 7.45
N ASP A 6 1.33 -23.84 7.46
CA ASP A 6 1.61 -22.89 8.54
C ASP A 6 0.37 -22.03 8.82
N GLU A 7 -0.42 -22.45 9.80
CA GLU A 7 -1.66 -21.76 10.22
C GLU A 7 -1.39 -20.35 10.75
N ILE A 8 -0.27 -20.13 11.43
CA ILE A 8 0.11 -18.82 11.97
C ILE A 8 0.38 -17.84 10.83
N TYR A 9 1.09 -18.29 9.79
CA TYR A 9 1.26 -17.49 8.58
C TYR A 9 -0.10 -17.19 7.92
N GLY A 10 -0.96 -18.21 7.76
CA GLY A 10 -2.28 -18.06 7.17
C GLY A 10 -3.17 -17.04 7.88
N GLU A 11 -3.15 -17.05 9.22
CA GLU A 11 -3.89 -16.12 10.05
C GLU A 11 -3.35 -14.68 10.00
N ASN A 12 -2.04 -14.50 9.80
CA ASN A 12 -1.38 -13.20 10.03
C ASN A 12 -0.90 -12.48 8.75
N ARG A 13 -0.71 -13.19 7.63
CA ARG A 13 -0.10 -12.64 6.40
C ARG A 13 -0.78 -11.39 5.81
N TYR A 14 -2.05 -11.18 6.10
CA TYR A 14 -2.83 -10.03 5.60
C TYR A 14 -3.25 -9.07 6.71
N LYS A 15 -2.75 -9.24 7.94
CA LYS A 15 -3.01 -8.30 9.04
C LYS A 15 -1.96 -7.20 9.01
N HIS A 16 -2.33 -6.04 9.56
CA HIS A 16 -1.34 -4.99 9.81
C HIS A 16 -0.25 -5.50 10.77
N PHE A 17 1.00 -5.07 10.59
CA PHE A 17 2.13 -5.60 11.37
C PHE A 17 1.94 -5.46 12.89
N ALA A 18 1.41 -4.32 13.34
CA ALA A 18 1.12 -4.10 14.76
C ALA A 18 0.12 -5.14 15.33
N GLN A 19 -0.90 -5.49 14.54
CA GLN A 19 -1.87 -6.52 14.91
C GLN A 19 -1.26 -7.92 14.87
N ALA A 20 -0.57 -8.26 13.79
CA ALA A 20 0.07 -9.57 13.62
C ALA A 20 1.10 -9.84 14.73
N SER A 21 2.01 -8.91 14.97
CA SER A 21 3.05 -9.03 16.02
C SER A 21 2.46 -9.14 17.43
N SER A 22 1.39 -8.40 17.73
CA SER A 22 0.66 -8.53 19.00
C SER A 22 0.05 -9.92 19.18
N GLN A 23 -0.60 -10.43 18.13
CA GLN A 23 -1.21 -11.76 18.15
C GLN A 23 -0.19 -12.88 18.26
N ILE A 24 0.93 -12.79 17.54
CA ILE A 24 2.04 -13.75 17.63
C ILE A 24 2.63 -13.76 19.04
N ARG A 25 2.86 -12.58 19.65
CA ARG A 25 3.32 -12.49 21.05
C ARG A 25 2.32 -13.10 22.05
N ALA A 26 1.02 -12.87 21.85
CA ALA A 26 -0.01 -13.46 22.69
C ALA A 26 -0.03 -14.99 22.55
N GLN A 27 0.05 -15.53 21.33
CA GLN A 27 0.14 -16.96 21.07
C GLN A 27 1.40 -17.57 21.70
N ALA A 28 2.55 -16.89 21.60
CA ALA A 28 3.81 -17.33 22.23
C ALA A 28 3.68 -17.45 23.76
N LYS A 29 3.07 -16.46 24.40
CA LYS A 29 2.80 -16.50 25.85
C LYS A 29 1.87 -17.65 26.22
N THR A 30 0.78 -17.84 25.48
CA THR A 30 -0.17 -18.94 25.73
C THR A 30 0.48 -20.32 25.60
N ILE A 31 1.29 -20.53 24.56
CA ILE A 31 2.03 -21.79 24.38
C ILE A 31 3.07 -21.98 25.50
N GLY A 32 3.75 -20.92 25.92
CA GLY A 32 4.67 -20.97 27.06
C GLY A 32 3.99 -21.48 28.34
N LEU A 33 2.80 -20.97 28.64
CA LEU A 33 1.99 -21.43 29.78
C LEU A 33 1.52 -22.88 29.61
N GLU A 34 1.13 -23.29 28.40
CA GLU A 34 0.68 -24.66 28.13
C GLU A 34 1.80 -25.69 28.31
N VAL A 35 3.05 -25.33 27.96
CA VAL A 35 4.23 -26.17 28.22
C VAL A 35 4.56 -26.21 29.70
N GLN A 36 4.40 -25.11 30.43
CA GLN A 36 4.64 -25.07 31.88
C GLN A 36 3.71 -26.03 32.64
N LYS A 37 2.44 -26.16 32.20
CA LYS A 37 1.48 -27.10 32.81
C LYS A 37 1.97 -28.56 32.81
N LEU A 38 2.85 -28.95 31.88
CA LEU A 38 3.48 -30.28 31.89
C LEU A 38 4.22 -30.54 33.23
N GLY A 39 4.87 -29.52 33.78
CA GLY A 39 5.59 -29.61 35.05
C GLY A 39 4.67 -29.75 36.27
N ASP A 40 3.40 -29.36 36.14
CA ASP A 40 2.42 -29.31 37.23
C ASP A 40 1.40 -30.47 37.17
N MET A 41 1.48 -31.36 36.18
CA MET A 41 0.50 -32.44 35.94
C MET A 41 0.73 -33.68 36.83
N LYS A 42 -0.37 -34.36 37.18
CA LYS A 42 -0.34 -35.68 37.84
C LYS A 42 0.09 -36.76 36.84
N LEU A 43 0.68 -37.87 37.34
CA LEU A 43 1.25 -38.95 36.53
C LEU A 43 0.28 -39.52 35.46
N ASP A 44 -0.98 -39.75 35.81
CA ASP A 44 -1.98 -40.32 34.88
C ASP A 44 -2.35 -39.34 33.76
N GLU A 45 -2.47 -38.04 34.09
CA GLU A 45 -2.75 -36.97 33.13
C GLU A 45 -1.53 -36.68 32.24
N MET A 46 -0.32 -36.86 32.78
CA MET A 46 0.94 -36.67 32.08
C MET A 46 1.10 -37.66 30.92
N HIS A 47 0.76 -38.94 31.12
CA HIS A 47 0.87 -39.95 30.07
C HIS A 47 0.00 -39.59 28.84
N ASP A 48 -1.27 -39.24 29.06
CA ASP A 48 -2.18 -38.86 27.99
C ASP A 48 -1.76 -37.56 27.28
N TYR A 49 -1.25 -36.59 28.05
CA TYR A 49 -0.72 -35.36 27.50
C TYR A 49 0.50 -35.60 26.62
N VAL A 50 1.48 -36.36 27.10
CA VAL A 50 2.72 -36.69 26.38
C VAL A 50 2.41 -37.44 25.09
N ALA A 51 1.48 -38.40 25.12
CA ALA A 51 1.16 -39.22 23.95
C ALA A 51 0.37 -38.44 22.87
N ARG A 52 -0.53 -37.53 23.25
CA ARG A 52 -1.52 -36.95 22.30
C ARG A 52 -1.39 -35.45 22.07
N LYS A 53 -1.02 -34.67 23.09
CA LYS A 53 -1.01 -33.19 23.04
C LYS A 53 0.38 -32.63 22.83
N LEU A 54 1.38 -33.18 23.50
CA LEU A 54 2.76 -32.67 23.47
C LEU A 54 3.34 -32.56 22.04
N PRO A 55 3.14 -33.51 21.11
CA PRO A 55 3.64 -33.37 19.75
C PRO A 55 3.06 -32.15 19.02
N LYS A 56 1.74 -31.94 19.15
CA LYS A 56 1.04 -30.80 18.54
C LYS A 56 1.48 -29.47 19.15
N VAL A 57 1.60 -29.42 20.48
CA VAL A 57 2.07 -28.22 21.20
C VAL A 57 3.52 -27.90 20.82
N THR A 58 4.37 -28.90 20.66
CA THR A 58 5.78 -28.72 20.27
C THR A 58 5.90 -28.22 18.83
N GLU A 59 5.11 -28.77 17.91
CA GLU A 59 5.05 -28.29 16.52
C GLU A 59 4.58 -26.84 16.48
N LEU A 60 3.49 -26.51 17.15
CA LEU A 60 2.95 -25.15 17.19
C LEU A 60 3.93 -24.17 17.85
N LYS A 61 4.63 -24.59 18.90
CA LYS A 61 5.71 -23.81 19.53
C LYS A 61 6.80 -23.47 18.53
N ALA A 62 7.27 -24.44 17.74
CA ALA A 62 8.27 -24.20 16.71
C ALA A 62 7.76 -23.24 15.64
N LYS A 63 6.49 -23.36 15.23
CA LYS A 63 5.89 -22.41 14.28
C LYS A 63 5.81 -20.99 14.86
N VAL A 64 5.28 -20.81 16.08
CA VAL A 64 5.15 -19.49 16.73
C VAL A 64 6.51 -18.85 16.96
N MET A 65 7.51 -19.60 17.44
CA MET A 65 8.85 -19.06 17.68
C MET A 65 9.50 -18.54 16.39
N ARG A 66 9.31 -19.23 15.25
CA ARG A 66 9.79 -18.73 13.95
C ARG A 66 9.18 -17.37 13.61
N HIS A 67 7.87 -17.21 13.78
CA HIS A 67 7.17 -15.94 13.50
C HIS A 67 7.50 -14.84 14.51
N LEU A 68 7.74 -15.20 15.78
CA LEU A 68 8.19 -14.26 16.82
C LEU A 68 9.57 -13.71 16.48
N ASN A 69 10.54 -14.58 16.21
CA ASN A 69 11.91 -14.19 15.84
C ASN A 69 11.93 -13.38 14.54
N ALA A 70 11.06 -13.69 13.58
CA ALA A 70 10.90 -12.89 12.36
C ALA A 70 10.33 -11.50 12.67
N SER A 71 9.35 -11.41 13.57
CA SER A 71 8.77 -10.12 13.99
C SER A 71 9.80 -9.24 14.71
N GLU A 72 10.66 -9.84 15.54
CA GLU A 72 11.76 -9.13 16.21
C GLU A 72 12.78 -8.61 15.20
N GLN A 73 13.22 -9.44 14.25
CA GLN A 73 14.11 -9.00 13.17
C GLN A 73 13.50 -7.87 12.33
N ILE A 74 12.20 -7.91 12.05
CA ILE A 74 11.54 -6.80 11.36
C ILE A 74 11.64 -5.52 12.20
N ILE A 75 11.34 -5.57 13.50
CA ILE A 75 11.44 -4.41 14.40
C ILE A 75 12.86 -3.83 14.40
N ASP A 76 13.87 -4.69 14.44
CA ASP A 76 15.27 -4.28 14.39
C ASP A 76 15.62 -3.63 13.04
N MET A 77 15.16 -4.21 11.93
CA MET A 77 15.38 -3.68 10.57
C MET A 77 14.69 -2.34 10.31
N LEU A 78 13.53 -2.07 10.93
CA LEU A 78 12.88 -0.76 10.82
C LEU A 78 13.79 0.35 11.35
N GLY A 79 14.60 0.07 12.38
CA GLY A 79 15.58 0.99 12.93
C GLY A 79 14.97 2.27 13.50
N GLY A 80 15.85 3.22 13.87
CA GLY A 80 15.43 4.47 14.53
C GLY A 80 14.71 5.47 13.60
N ASN A 81 15.01 5.42 12.30
CA ASN A 81 14.48 6.38 11.32
C ASN A 81 13.09 6.01 10.79
N PHE A 82 12.58 4.80 11.05
CA PHE A 82 11.31 4.35 10.46
C PHE A 82 10.14 5.31 10.69
N ARG A 83 9.96 5.81 11.91
CA ARG A 83 8.87 6.76 12.22
C ARG A 83 9.06 8.09 11.50
N ARG A 84 10.30 8.52 11.33
CA ARG A 84 10.66 9.73 10.59
C ARG A 84 10.32 9.57 9.11
N VAL A 85 10.71 8.45 8.50
CA VAL A 85 10.37 8.10 7.11
C VAL A 85 8.86 8.03 6.92
N GLN A 86 8.13 7.37 7.84
CA GLN A 86 6.67 7.27 7.76
C GLN A 86 5.98 8.65 7.84
N SER A 87 6.42 9.53 8.74
CA SER A 87 5.91 10.91 8.81
C SER A 87 6.20 11.68 7.52
N LEU A 88 7.37 11.45 6.92
CA LEU A 88 7.78 12.11 5.68
C LEU A 88 6.96 11.62 4.49
N GLU A 89 6.67 10.31 4.39
CA GLU A 89 5.76 9.75 3.37
C GLU A 89 4.35 10.34 3.49
N GLU A 90 3.83 10.51 4.70
CA GLU A 90 2.54 11.18 4.95
C GLU A 90 2.56 12.65 4.51
N ASP A 91 3.61 13.39 4.86
CA ASP A 91 3.76 14.80 4.47
C ASP A 91 3.84 14.95 2.93
N ILE A 92 4.57 14.05 2.25
CA ILE A 92 4.67 14.00 0.79
C ILE A 92 3.30 13.74 0.16
N LEU A 93 2.58 12.72 0.63
CA LEU A 93 1.27 12.35 0.10
C LEU A 93 0.23 13.46 0.28
N ASN A 94 0.28 14.17 1.41
CA ASN A 94 -0.59 15.31 1.69
C ASN A 94 -0.11 16.61 1.04
N ASN A 95 1.07 16.60 0.39
CA ASN A 95 1.69 17.75 -0.25
C ASN A 95 1.81 18.97 0.69
N VAL A 96 2.34 18.73 1.89
CA VAL A 96 2.56 19.76 2.91
C VAL A 96 4.05 19.98 3.16
N ALA A 97 4.41 21.15 3.70
CA ALA A 97 5.76 21.41 4.22
C ALA A 97 6.95 21.09 3.26
N ARG A 98 6.81 21.34 1.94
CA ARG A 98 7.80 21.01 0.89
C ARG A 98 9.26 21.31 1.25
N LYS A 99 9.56 22.50 1.78
CA LYS A 99 10.94 22.86 2.18
C LYS A 99 11.50 21.90 3.22
N ARG A 100 10.70 21.57 4.24
CA ARG A 100 11.04 20.58 5.27
C ARG A 100 11.23 19.20 4.64
N ILE A 101 10.34 18.78 3.73
CA ILE A 101 10.48 17.49 3.03
C ILE A 101 11.85 17.37 2.36
N HIS A 102 12.26 18.36 1.55
CA HIS A 102 13.56 18.33 0.88
C HIS A 102 14.73 18.23 1.87
N THR A 103 14.72 19.07 2.91
CA THR A 103 15.76 19.04 3.95
C THR A 103 15.84 17.68 4.63
N GLU A 104 14.70 17.07 4.95
CA GLU A 104 14.68 15.76 5.60
C GLU A 104 15.14 14.62 4.67
N ILE A 105 14.80 14.66 3.37
CA ILE A 105 15.31 13.69 2.38
C ILE A 105 16.85 13.79 2.28
N ASP A 106 17.41 15.00 2.24
CA ASP A 106 18.87 15.21 2.21
C ASP A 106 19.54 14.75 3.52
N GLU A 107 18.94 14.99 4.69
CA GLU A 107 19.46 14.50 5.97
C GLU A 107 19.45 12.97 6.04
N LEU A 108 18.39 12.33 5.54
CA LEU A 108 18.29 10.87 5.44
C LEU A 108 19.37 10.28 4.54
N LEU A 109 19.88 11.00 3.54
CA LEU A 109 21.00 10.54 2.71
C LEU A 109 22.26 10.25 3.53
N THR A 110 22.48 11.01 4.60
CA THR A 110 23.66 10.89 5.45
C THR A 110 23.46 10.01 6.69
N THR A 111 22.20 9.89 7.14
CA THR A 111 21.84 9.20 8.39
C THR A 111 21.24 7.81 8.15
N ASP A 112 20.86 7.48 6.92
CA ASP A 112 20.40 6.17 6.50
C ASP A 112 21.32 5.62 5.39
N GLY A 113 21.97 4.49 5.66
CA GLY A 113 22.88 3.82 4.72
C GLY A 113 22.16 3.05 3.61
N GLN A 114 20.83 3.08 3.56
CA GLN A 114 20.05 2.39 2.52
C GLN A 114 20.00 3.23 1.25
N LYS A 115 20.89 2.90 0.30
CA LYS A 115 21.02 3.56 -1.02
C LYS A 115 19.71 3.72 -1.80
N TYR A 116 18.70 2.89 -1.55
CA TYR A 116 17.42 2.93 -2.24
C TYR A 116 16.36 3.83 -1.57
N ASN A 117 16.41 4.03 -0.25
CA ASN A 117 15.32 4.67 0.50
C ASN A 117 15.13 6.14 0.11
N THR A 118 16.21 6.91 0.02
CA THR A 118 16.14 8.33 -0.34
C THR A 118 15.72 8.55 -1.79
N LEU A 119 16.11 7.66 -2.72
CA LEU A 119 15.62 7.66 -4.09
C LEU A 119 14.12 7.36 -4.16
N ARG A 120 13.63 6.38 -3.37
CA ARG A 120 12.19 6.10 -3.27
C ARG A 120 11.40 7.32 -2.80
N LEU A 121 11.89 8.00 -1.77
CA LEU A 121 11.27 9.23 -1.24
C LEU A 121 11.27 10.35 -2.28
N LEU A 122 12.37 10.51 -3.03
CA LEU A 122 12.46 11.48 -4.12
C LEU A 122 11.47 11.20 -5.25
N CYS A 123 11.35 9.93 -5.67
CA CYS A 123 10.38 9.50 -6.67
C CYS A 123 8.94 9.72 -6.19
N LEU A 124 8.65 9.35 -4.93
CA LEU A 124 7.35 9.60 -4.31
C LEU A 124 7.03 11.10 -4.29
N LEU A 125 8.00 11.93 -3.91
CA LEU A 125 7.85 13.39 -3.91
C LEU A 125 7.54 13.92 -5.31
N HIS A 126 8.25 13.46 -6.34
CA HIS A 126 7.98 13.86 -7.72
C HIS A 126 6.55 13.48 -8.14
N LEU A 127 6.15 12.23 -7.92
CA LEU A 127 4.83 11.74 -8.32
C LEU A 127 3.69 12.46 -7.58
N CYS A 128 3.85 12.71 -6.28
CA CYS A 128 2.79 13.28 -5.45
C CYS A 128 2.74 14.81 -5.51
N ALA A 129 3.88 15.50 -5.53
CA ALA A 129 3.97 16.96 -5.36
C ALA A 129 4.82 17.68 -6.43
N GLY A 130 5.47 16.93 -7.32
CA GLY A 130 6.38 17.46 -8.34
C GLY A 130 7.73 17.89 -7.77
N ILE A 131 8.77 17.83 -8.60
CA ILE A 131 10.13 18.29 -8.28
C ILE A 131 10.63 19.18 -9.41
N THR A 132 11.34 20.24 -9.07
CA THR A 132 12.01 21.10 -10.05
C THR A 132 13.34 20.49 -10.49
N VAL A 133 13.83 20.90 -11.66
CA VAL A 133 15.13 20.44 -12.19
C VAL A 133 16.28 20.83 -11.26
N ASP A 134 16.21 21.99 -10.62
CA ASP A 134 17.23 22.46 -9.66
C ASP A 134 17.25 21.61 -8.38
N GLU A 135 16.06 21.32 -7.80
CA GLU A 135 15.92 20.45 -6.63
C GLU A 135 16.47 19.03 -6.94
N LEU A 136 16.13 18.48 -8.11
CA LEU A 136 16.62 17.17 -8.55
C LEU A 136 18.15 17.19 -8.78
N SER A 137 18.67 18.22 -9.43
CA SER A 137 20.11 18.37 -9.69
C SER A 137 20.90 18.52 -8.40
N GLN A 138 20.38 19.24 -7.41
CA GLN A 138 20.99 19.34 -6.09
C GLN A 138 21.05 17.97 -5.41
N PHE A 139 19.92 17.26 -5.37
CA PHE A 139 19.87 15.93 -4.76
C PHE A 139 20.80 14.95 -5.48
N ALA A 140 20.81 14.92 -6.81
CA ALA A 140 21.67 14.03 -7.59
C ALA A 140 23.16 14.27 -7.33
N ARG A 141 23.58 15.54 -7.20
CA ARG A 141 24.94 15.89 -6.78
C ARG A 141 25.26 15.37 -5.39
N ASN A 142 24.38 15.59 -4.41
CA ASN A 142 24.56 15.09 -3.04
C ASN A 142 24.67 13.56 -3.02
N TYR A 143 23.78 12.88 -3.74
CA TYR A 143 23.73 11.43 -3.86
C TYR A 143 25.03 10.86 -4.46
N CYS A 144 25.50 11.43 -5.57
CA CYS A 144 26.75 11.00 -6.22
C CYS A 144 27.99 11.30 -5.37
N ASN A 145 28.00 12.39 -4.61
CA ASN A 145 29.09 12.69 -3.68
C ASN A 145 29.18 11.67 -2.53
N TYR A 146 28.03 11.13 -2.09
CA TYR A 146 27.97 10.16 -0.99
C TYR A 146 28.20 8.72 -1.46
N PHE A 147 27.51 8.27 -2.53
CA PHE A 147 27.55 6.88 -3.01
C PHE A 147 28.53 6.63 -4.17
N GLY A 148 29.00 7.68 -4.84
CA GLY A 148 29.92 7.60 -5.97
C GLY A 148 29.31 8.10 -7.29
N GLN A 149 30.16 8.69 -8.13
CA GLN A 149 29.76 9.33 -9.39
C GLN A 149 29.18 8.37 -10.43
N GLN A 150 29.48 7.06 -10.32
CA GLN A 150 28.90 6.05 -11.21
C GLN A 150 27.37 5.98 -11.13
N HIS A 151 26.78 6.45 -10.04
CA HIS A 151 25.33 6.42 -9.83
C HIS A 151 24.59 7.57 -10.51
N LEU A 152 25.26 8.47 -11.22
CA LEU A 152 24.57 9.53 -11.96
C LEU A 152 23.60 8.96 -13.02
N VAL A 153 23.93 7.82 -13.63
CA VAL A 153 23.11 7.18 -14.67
C VAL A 153 21.73 6.74 -14.18
N ILE A 154 21.59 6.44 -12.87
CA ILE A 154 20.32 5.95 -12.31
C ILE A 154 19.22 7.00 -12.44
N PHE A 155 19.55 8.29 -12.37
CA PHE A 155 18.58 9.38 -12.49
C PHE A 155 17.99 9.44 -13.89
N GLN A 156 18.78 9.11 -14.92
CA GLN A 156 18.29 8.94 -16.28
C GLN A 156 17.37 7.73 -16.40
N GLN A 157 17.72 6.59 -15.80
CA GLN A 157 16.88 5.38 -15.83
C GLN A 157 15.54 5.59 -15.12
N LEU A 158 15.56 6.22 -13.95
CA LEU A 158 14.36 6.60 -13.21
C LEU A 158 13.50 7.59 -13.99
N ALA A 159 14.11 8.49 -14.77
CA ALA A 159 13.38 9.41 -15.64
C ALA A 159 12.75 8.70 -16.84
N ILE A 160 13.46 7.77 -17.49
CA ILE A 160 12.91 6.92 -18.56
C ILE A 160 11.72 6.10 -18.05
N ALA A 161 11.79 5.61 -16.81
CA ALA A 161 10.70 4.90 -16.16
C ALA A 161 9.53 5.81 -15.71
N GLY A 162 9.64 7.13 -15.85
CA GLY A 162 8.62 8.10 -15.44
C GLY A 162 8.52 8.31 -13.92
N LEU A 163 9.52 7.87 -13.15
CA LEU A 163 9.57 8.05 -11.69
C LEU A 163 10.21 9.38 -11.28
N LEU A 164 10.99 9.99 -12.17
CA LEU A 164 11.60 11.31 -12.03
C LEU A 164 11.47 12.11 -13.34
N PRO A 165 11.62 13.44 -13.31
CA PRO A 165 11.67 14.22 -14.53
C PRO A 165 13.01 14.03 -15.25
N MET A 166 13.01 14.19 -16.58
CA MET A 166 14.25 14.21 -17.36
C MET A 166 15.15 15.38 -16.95
N MET A 167 16.37 15.07 -16.51
CA MET A 167 17.33 16.09 -16.05
C MET A 167 17.95 16.92 -17.17
N TRP A 168 18.06 16.35 -18.38
CA TRP A 168 18.84 16.90 -19.49
C TRP A 168 18.03 17.03 -20.78
N GLU A 169 16.77 17.45 -20.68
CA GLU A 169 16.11 17.97 -21.87
C GLU A 169 16.74 19.32 -22.23
N GLU A 170 17.52 19.36 -23.31
CA GLU A 170 17.73 20.61 -24.02
C GLU A 170 16.35 21.18 -24.34
N ASP A 171 16.12 22.44 -23.94
CA ASP A 171 14.91 23.23 -24.22
C ASP A 171 14.54 23.08 -25.72
N ARG A 172 13.78 22.05 -26.09
CA ARG A 172 13.20 21.93 -27.43
C ARG A 172 12.09 22.95 -27.46
N VAL A 173 12.50 24.16 -27.85
CA VAL A 173 11.75 25.36 -28.16
C VAL A 173 10.31 25.03 -28.62
N ASN A 174 9.38 25.03 -27.66
CA ASN A 174 7.98 25.36 -27.91
C ASN A 174 7.76 26.78 -27.39
N THR A 175 8.21 27.77 -28.16
CA THR A 175 8.01 29.22 -27.91
C THR A 175 6.53 29.58 -27.72
N SER A 176 5.60 28.73 -28.16
CA SER A 176 4.15 28.89 -27.95
C SER A 176 3.68 28.59 -26.52
N ALA A 177 4.39 27.75 -25.75
CA ALA A 177 4.02 27.42 -24.36
C ALA A 177 4.49 28.49 -23.35
N LYS A 178 5.63 29.16 -23.62
CA LYS A 178 6.16 30.24 -22.77
C LYS A 178 5.31 31.52 -22.79
N ILE A 179 4.43 31.69 -23.78
CA ILE A 179 3.53 32.86 -23.87
C ILE A 179 2.26 32.67 -23.02
N LEU A 180 1.82 31.43 -22.80
CA LEU A 180 0.65 31.11 -21.95
C LEU A 180 0.99 31.02 -20.46
N SER A 181 2.27 30.86 -20.10
CA SER A 181 2.75 30.83 -18.71
C SER A 181 2.83 32.20 -18.03
N ASN A 182 2.59 33.31 -18.75
CA ASN A 182 2.55 34.66 -18.20
C ASN A 182 1.18 35.07 -17.62
N LEU A 183 0.20 34.18 -17.65
CA LEU A 183 -1.02 34.34 -16.85
C LEU A 183 -0.69 33.99 -15.38
N PRO A 184 -1.16 34.78 -14.39
CA PRO A 184 -1.00 34.46 -12.98
C PRO A 184 -1.93 33.29 -12.63
N LEU A 185 -1.59 32.10 -13.10
CA LEU A 185 -2.16 30.86 -12.63
C LEU A 185 -1.56 30.55 -11.25
N PRO A 186 -2.33 30.00 -10.31
CA PRO A 186 -1.79 29.62 -9.01
C PRO A 186 -0.57 28.73 -9.21
N LYS A 187 0.56 29.10 -8.59
CA LYS A 187 1.90 28.49 -8.75
C LYS A 187 2.00 27.00 -8.38
N PHE A 188 0.88 26.34 -8.10
CA PHE A 188 0.82 24.95 -7.70
C PHE A 188 -0.30 24.26 -8.48
N GLN A 189 0.07 23.72 -9.63
CA GLN A 189 -0.80 22.85 -10.40
C GLN A 189 -0.86 21.50 -9.69
N GLN A 190 -2.07 21.09 -9.30
CA GLN A 190 -2.34 19.76 -8.77
C GLN A 190 -1.72 18.69 -9.70
N THR A 191 -0.89 17.80 -9.16
CA THR A 191 -0.26 16.72 -9.96
C THR A 191 -1.33 15.78 -10.52
N GLU A 192 -1.01 15.06 -11.61
CA GLU A 192 -1.92 14.03 -12.15
C GLU A 192 -2.29 13.00 -11.05
N PHE A 193 -1.31 12.64 -10.21
CA PHE A 193 -1.54 11.82 -9.03
C PHE A 193 -2.59 12.43 -8.10
N GLN A 194 -2.41 13.67 -7.63
CA GLN A 194 -3.36 14.30 -6.70
C GLN A 194 -4.77 14.42 -7.31
N ALA A 195 -4.87 14.73 -8.60
CA ALA A 195 -6.15 14.80 -9.30
C ALA A 195 -6.86 13.43 -9.26
N ASN A 196 -6.16 12.36 -9.64
CA ASN A 196 -6.70 11.02 -9.67
C ASN A 196 -6.94 10.44 -8.26
N ALA A 197 -6.06 10.74 -7.30
CA ALA A 197 -6.21 10.35 -5.90
C ALA A 197 -7.45 10.98 -5.27
N ASN A 198 -7.74 12.25 -5.56
CA ASN A 198 -8.96 12.91 -5.10
C ASN A 198 -10.22 12.32 -5.77
N ARG A 199 -10.18 12.09 -7.09
CA ARG A 199 -11.29 11.49 -7.84
C ARG A 199 -11.64 10.08 -7.34
N LEU A 200 -10.63 9.26 -7.14
CA LEU A 200 -10.77 7.88 -6.66
C LEU A 200 -10.86 7.77 -5.14
N ARG A 201 -10.72 8.87 -4.39
CA ARG A 201 -10.67 8.90 -2.92
C ARG A 201 -9.61 7.95 -2.35
N LEU A 202 -8.41 7.99 -2.91
CA LEU A 202 -7.29 7.14 -2.49
C LEU A 202 -6.65 7.61 -1.17
N MET A 203 -6.74 8.91 -0.89
CA MET A 203 -6.26 9.51 0.34
C MET A 203 -7.36 9.46 1.40
N VAL A 204 -7.04 8.94 2.59
CA VAL A 204 -7.96 9.03 3.73
C VAL A 204 -7.57 10.29 4.50
N SER A 205 -8.39 11.32 4.42
CA SER A 205 -8.15 12.56 5.15
C SER A 205 -8.13 12.27 6.65
N THR A 206 -6.98 12.51 7.29
CA THR A 206 -6.82 12.48 8.76
C THR A 206 -7.54 13.64 9.45
N THR A 207 -8.10 14.59 8.70
CA THR A 207 -8.66 15.86 9.20
C THR A 207 -10.18 15.99 9.11
N GLY A 208 -10.94 14.91 8.81
CA GLY A 208 -12.39 15.05 8.66
C GLY A 208 -13.26 13.80 8.76
N ALA A 209 -12.72 12.65 9.15
CA ALA A 209 -13.55 11.50 9.51
C ALA A 209 -13.62 11.41 11.04
N GLU A 210 -14.62 12.06 11.63
CA GLU A 210 -15.08 11.62 12.94
C GLU A 210 -15.37 10.12 12.85
N PRO A 211 -14.84 9.29 13.77
CA PRO A 211 -15.35 7.94 13.92
C PRO A 211 -16.81 8.10 14.34
N THR A 212 -17.75 7.77 13.45
CA THR A 212 -19.17 7.66 13.81
C THR A 212 -19.25 6.82 15.09
N PRO A 213 -19.71 7.40 16.22
CA PRO A 213 -19.81 6.66 17.46
C PRO A 213 -20.97 5.69 17.29
N VAL A 214 -20.65 4.39 17.25
CA VAL A 214 -21.66 3.38 17.52
C VAL A 214 -21.99 3.55 19.00
N ASN A 215 -23.18 4.09 19.28
CA ASN A 215 -23.72 4.25 20.63
C ASN A 215 -23.60 2.94 21.42
N SER A 216 -22.62 2.86 22.30
CA SER A 216 -22.64 1.96 23.45
C SER A 216 -22.52 2.81 24.70
N ASN A 217 -23.68 3.22 25.22
CA ASN A 217 -23.81 3.56 26.64
C ASN A 217 -23.34 2.34 27.43
N VAL A 218 -22.25 2.48 28.21
CA VAL A 218 -22.08 1.97 29.58
C VAL A 218 -20.71 2.47 30.09
N SER A 219 -20.82 3.30 31.14
CA SER A 219 -19.88 3.71 32.18
C SER A 219 -18.42 3.26 32.17
N ASN A 220 -17.54 4.26 32.32
CA ASN A 220 -16.29 4.33 33.09
C ASN A 220 -15.81 3.01 33.73
N ASP A 221 -14.76 2.42 33.15
CA ASP A 221 -13.61 1.99 33.94
C ASP A 221 -12.36 1.86 33.05
N THR A 222 -11.20 2.03 33.66
CA THR A 222 -9.87 1.99 33.04
C THR A 222 -9.57 0.66 32.34
N ASP A 223 -9.56 0.64 30.99
CA ASP A 223 -8.84 -0.39 30.21
C ASP A 223 -8.72 0.02 28.72
N VAL A 224 -7.54 0.49 28.30
CA VAL A 224 -7.19 0.63 26.87
C VAL A 224 -6.75 -0.74 26.34
N ARG A 225 -7.70 -1.67 26.21
CA ARG A 225 -7.45 -2.99 25.62
C ARG A 225 -8.62 -3.44 24.73
N ASN A 226 -8.27 -3.75 23.48
CA ASN A 226 -8.93 -4.71 22.60
C ASN A 226 -10.39 -4.44 22.15
N VAL A 227 -10.56 -3.56 21.17
CA VAL A 227 -11.53 -3.81 20.09
C VAL A 227 -10.80 -3.78 18.76
N LEU A 228 -10.11 -4.87 18.41
CA LEU A 228 -9.56 -5.06 17.06
C LEU A 228 -10.70 -5.41 16.11
N SER A 229 -11.41 -4.38 15.64
CA SER A 229 -12.34 -4.49 14.53
C SER A 229 -11.57 -4.91 13.27
N SER A 230 -12.14 -5.82 12.48
CA SER A 230 -11.61 -6.13 11.15
C SER A 230 -11.49 -4.84 10.32
N PRO A 231 -10.40 -4.62 9.57
CA PRO A 231 -10.23 -3.39 8.80
C PRO A 231 -11.41 -3.21 7.85
N SER A 232 -12.07 -2.05 7.91
CA SER A 232 -13.21 -1.70 7.06
C SER A 232 -12.76 -1.09 5.72
N CYS A 233 -11.53 -0.59 5.67
CA CYS A 233 -10.94 0.07 4.52
C CYS A 233 -9.62 -0.61 4.11
N ALA A 234 -9.36 -0.68 2.80
CA ALA A 234 -8.13 -1.23 2.23
C ALA A 234 -6.88 -0.37 2.52
N SER A 235 -7.03 0.87 3.00
CA SER A 235 -5.89 1.71 3.39
C SER A 235 -5.12 1.20 4.61
N TYR A 236 -5.65 0.23 5.36
CA TYR A 236 -4.97 -0.35 6.52
C TYR A 236 -3.58 -0.91 6.21
N VAL A 237 -3.33 -1.30 4.95
CA VAL A 237 -2.03 -1.83 4.50
C VAL A 237 -0.96 -0.74 4.42
N PHE A 238 -1.35 0.53 4.40
CA PHE A 238 -0.49 1.71 4.39
C PHE A 238 -0.84 2.67 5.53
N ASN A 239 -1.04 2.15 6.74
CA ASN A 239 -1.31 2.94 7.95
C ASN A 239 -2.51 3.91 7.83
N ASN A 240 -3.51 3.53 7.03
CA ASN A 240 -4.65 4.36 6.68
C ASN A 240 -4.31 5.64 5.90
N LEU A 241 -3.11 5.80 5.34
CA LEU A 241 -2.74 6.98 4.57
C LEU A 241 -3.24 6.90 3.12
N TYR A 242 -3.16 5.71 2.54
CA TYR A 242 -3.38 5.49 1.11
C TYR A 242 -4.10 4.16 0.84
N ILE A 243 -5.10 4.19 -0.03
CA ILE A 243 -5.74 2.99 -0.58
C ILE A 243 -5.01 2.60 -1.87
N PRO A 244 -4.48 1.37 -2.01
CA PRO A 244 -3.91 0.93 -3.27
C PRO A 244 -4.92 1.03 -4.42
N VAL A 245 -4.53 1.64 -5.54
CA VAL A 245 -5.39 1.87 -6.72
C VAL A 245 -6.08 0.59 -7.16
N VAL A 246 -5.36 -0.54 -7.22
CA VAL A 246 -5.93 -1.83 -7.62
C VAL A 246 -7.09 -2.26 -6.71
N ALA A 247 -6.96 -2.10 -5.40
CA ALA A 247 -8.01 -2.42 -4.44
C ALA A 247 -9.18 -1.44 -4.55
N GLN A 248 -8.91 -0.15 -4.79
CA GLN A 248 -9.96 0.85 -4.96
C GLN A 248 -10.77 0.63 -6.23
N LEU A 249 -10.12 0.32 -7.36
CA LEU A 249 -10.80 0.00 -8.62
C LEU A 249 -11.66 -1.25 -8.46
N CYS A 250 -11.16 -2.29 -7.78
CA CYS A 250 -11.96 -3.48 -7.46
C CYS A 250 -13.18 -3.15 -6.60
N SER A 251 -12.99 -2.30 -5.58
CA SER A 251 -14.08 -1.83 -4.71
C SER A 251 -15.13 -1.05 -5.52
N CYS A 252 -14.72 -0.14 -6.40
CA CYS A 252 -15.61 0.61 -7.29
C CYS A 252 -16.39 -0.33 -8.21
N LEU A 253 -15.72 -1.30 -8.83
CA LEU A 253 -16.31 -2.27 -9.75
C LEU A 253 -17.32 -3.20 -9.06
N LEU A 254 -16.94 -3.82 -7.94
CA LEU A 254 -17.75 -4.84 -7.27
C LEU A 254 -18.91 -4.26 -6.46
N LYS A 255 -18.82 -2.99 -6.02
CA LYS A 255 -19.88 -2.34 -5.23
C LYS A 255 -20.87 -1.52 -6.05
N ALA A 256 -20.55 -1.19 -7.31
CA ALA A 256 -21.44 -0.42 -8.17
C ALA A 256 -22.77 -1.17 -8.44
N GLN A 257 -23.87 -0.44 -8.35
CA GLN A 257 -25.23 -0.92 -8.63
C GLN A 257 -25.66 -0.69 -10.08
N SER A 258 -25.02 0.23 -10.79
CA SER A 258 -25.28 0.53 -12.20
C SER A 258 -24.01 1.00 -12.93
N ALA A 259 -24.02 0.95 -14.26
CA ALA A 259 -22.96 1.53 -15.07
C ALA A 259 -22.76 3.03 -14.83
N GLU A 260 -23.85 3.75 -14.53
CA GLU A 260 -23.81 5.18 -14.18
C GLU A 260 -23.11 5.42 -12.84
N GLU A 261 -23.41 4.63 -11.80
CA GLU A 261 -22.72 4.73 -10.51
C GLU A 261 -21.23 4.43 -10.67
N PHE A 262 -20.87 3.40 -11.43
CA PHE A 262 -19.48 3.08 -11.73
C PHE A 262 -18.79 4.25 -12.44
N SER A 263 -19.39 4.75 -13.52
CA SER A 263 -18.88 5.91 -14.28
C SER A 263 -18.73 7.16 -13.42
N SER A 264 -19.62 7.40 -12.46
CA SER A 264 -19.50 8.56 -11.56
C SER A 264 -18.22 8.53 -10.72
N LYS A 265 -17.68 7.34 -10.41
CA LYS A 265 -16.47 7.17 -9.58
C LYS A 265 -15.19 7.16 -10.41
N VAL A 266 -15.20 6.51 -11.58
CA VAL A 266 -13.99 6.27 -12.36
C VAL A 266 -13.96 6.96 -13.73
N GLY A 267 -15.04 7.61 -14.15
CA GLY A 267 -15.16 8.20 -15.49
C GLY A 267 -14.23 9.38 -15.79
N MET A 268 -13.53 9.91 -14.78
CA MET A 268 -12.47 10.92 -14.93
C MET A 268 -11.06 10.32 -14.98
N VAL A 269 -10.93 9.00 -14.90
CA VAL A 269 -9.64 8.31 -14.99
C VAL A 269 -9.41 7.95 -16.45
N ASP A 270 -8.74 8.85 -17.17
CA ASP A 270 -8.61 8.76 -18.64
C ASP A 270 -7.88 7.51 -19.12
N LYS A 271 -7.00 6.95 -18.28
CA LYS A 271 -6.23 5.72 -18.54
C LYS A 271 -7.01 4.42 -18.23
N LEU A 272 -8.22 4.51 -17.67
CA LEU A 272 -9.05 3.34 -17.40
C LEU A 272 -9.90 3.00 -18.63
N ILE A 273 -9.58 1.87 -19.24
CA ILE A 273 -10.25 1.37 -20.44
C ILE A 273 -10.98 0.07 -20.10
N MET A 274 -12.22 -0.04 -20.57
CA MET A 274 -13.05 -1.23 -20.49
C MET A 274 -13.11 -1.88 -21.86
N HIS A 275 -12.90 -3.18 -21.93
CA HIS A 275 -13.07 -3.96 -23.15
C HIS A 275 -14.32 -4.81 -23.06
N SER A 276 -15.17 -4.74 -24.08
CA SER A 276 -16.32 -5.63 -24.24
C SER A 276 -15.94 -6.91 -25.00
N PRO A 277 -16.75 -7.98 -24.92
CA PRO A 277 -16.44 -9.27 -25.56
C PRO A 277 -16.31 -9.22 -27.09
N ASP A 278 -16.88 -8.18 -27.73
CA ASP A 278 -16.76 -7.90 -29.16
C ASP A 278 -15.44 -7.21 -29.55
N GLY A 279 -14.57 -6.95 -28.58
CA GLY A 279 -13.28 -6.28 -28.77
C GLY A 279 -13.35 -4.76 -28.76
N ALA A 280 -14.54 -4.16 -28.59
CA ALA A 280 -14.65 -2.71 -28.50
C ALA A 280 -14.07 -2.18 -27.18
N ALA A 281 -13.45 -1.01 -27.26
CA ALA A 281 -12.83 -0.32 -26.13
C ALA A 281 -13.65 0.91 -25.75
N HIS A 282 -14.02 1.00 -24.49
CA HIS A 282 -14.86 2.05 -23.94
C HIS A 282 -14.22 2.61 -22.67
N ASN A 283 -14.27 3.93 -22.47
CA ASN A 283 -14.10 4.47 -21.13
C ASN A 283 -15.42 4.31 -20.35
N ALA A 284 -15.37 4.43 -19.01
CA ALA A 284 -16.54 4.21 -18.17
C ALA A 284 -17.74 5.13 -18.51
N LYS A 285 -17.50 6.36 -18.97
CA LYS A 285 -18.56 7.29 -19.41
C LYS A 285 -19.24 6.79 -20.68
N SER A 286 -18.46 6.41 -21.67
CA SER A 286 -18.97 5.91 -22.95
C SER A 286 -19.75 4.61 -22.77
N PHE A 287 -19.28 3.73 -21.89
CA PHE A 287 -20.03 2.53 -21.51
C PHE A 287 -21.36 2.89 -20.85
N ALA A 288 -21.37 3.75 -19.83
CA ALA A 288 -22.61 4.18 -19.18
C ALA A 288 -23.60 4.86 -20.14
N ASN A 289 -23.11 5.65 -21.10
CA ASN A 289 -23.94 6.27 -22.13
C ASN A 289 -24.54 5.23 -23.10
N SER A 290 -23.78 4.21 -23.49
CA SER A 290 -24.30 3.12 -24.35
C SER A 290 -25.44 2.34 -23.68
N ILE A 291 -25.39 2.20 -22.35
CA ILE A 291 -26.51 1.62 -21.57
C ILE A 291 -27.75 2.53 -21.64
N LYS A 292 -27.58 3.85 -21.47
CA LYS A 292 -28.68 4.83 -21.54
C LYS A 292 -29.35 4.88 -22.92
N LEU A 293 -28.59 4.67 -23.98
CA LEU A 293 -29.09 4.62 -25.36
C LEU A 293 -29.67 3.25 -25.76
N ASN A 294 -29.64 2.26 -24.86
CA ASN A 294 -30.03 0.87 -25.10
C ASN A 294 -29.18 0.14 -26.16
N ASP A 295 -27.98 0.63 -26.46
CA ASP A 295 -27.02 -0.03 -27.36
C ASP A 295 -26.32 -1.21 -26.68
N SER A 296 -26.31 -1.26 -25.34
CA SER A 296 -25.65 -2.28 -24.54
C SER A 296 -26.43 -2.59 -23.26
N LYS A 297 -26.21 -3.80 -22.71
CA LYS A 297 -26.89 -4.28 -21.49
C LYS A 297 -26.07 -3.91 -20.24
N ASP A 298 -26.75 -3.39 -19.21
CA ASP A 298 -26.09 -3.13 -17.93
C ASP A 298 -25.63 -4.45 -17.28
N ILE A 299 -24.35 -4.50 -16.93
CA ILE A 299 -23.69 -5.67 -16.33
C ILE A 299 -23.68 -5.60 -14.80
N PHE A 300 -24.04 -4.45 -14.22
CA PHE A 300 -24.07 -4.23 -12.78
C PHE A 300 -25.45 -4.62 -12.18
N PRO A 301 -25.50 -5.04 -10.91
CA PRO A 301 -24.38 -5.26 -9.98
C PRO A 301 -23.63 -6.59 -10.22
N LEU A 302 -22.32 -6.57 -10.00
CA LEU A 302 -21.45 -7.75 -10.15
C LEU A 302 -21.38 -8.61 -8.88
N ARG A 303 -22.53 -9.13 -8.41
CA ARG A 303 -22.62 -9.88 -7.15
C ARG A 303 -21.83 -11.20 -7.19
N LYS A 304 -20.98 -11.43 -6.18
CA LYS A 304 -20.23 -12.68 -5.93
C LYS A 304 -19.48 -13.21 -7.16
N ARG A 305 -18.84 -12.31 -7.91
CA ARG A 305 -18.09 -12.67 -9.13
C ARG A 305 -16.70 -13.18 -8.80
N ASN A 306 -16.15 -13.94 -9.74
CA ASN A 306 -14.73 -14.28 -9.77
C ASN A 306 -14.03 -13.18 -10.57
N LEU A 307 -13.12 -12.45 -9.92
CA LEU A 307 -12.32 -11.41 -10.54
C LEU A 307 -10.87 -11.88 -10.61
N PHE A 308 -10.33 -11.95 -11.82
CA PHE A 308 -8.91 -12.13 -12.06
C PHE A 308 -8.27 -10.79 -12.34
N ILE A 309 -7.24 -10.44 -11.57
CA ILE A 309 -6.48 -9.21 -11.71
C ILE A 309 -5.07 -9.61 -12.09
N PHE A 310 -4.57 -9.09 -13.21
CA PHE A 310 -3.19 -9.27 -13.60
C PHE A 310 -2.47 -7.93 -13.58
N VAL A 311 -1.47 -7.78 -12.70
CA VAL A 311 -0.64 -6.57 -12.61
C VAL A 311 0.62 -6.81 -13.43
N LEU A 312 0.87 -5.96 -14.42
CA LEU A 312 2.08 -5.99 -15.24
C LEU A 312 3.13 -5.06 -14.65
N GLY A 313 4.36 -5.55 -14.48
CA GLY A 313 5.47 -4.81 -13.87
C GLY A 313 5.63 -5.06 -12.37
N GLY A 314 4.96 -6.09 -11.83
CA GLY A 314 5.07 -6.49 -10.43
C GLY A 314 3.94 -6.00 -9.52
N VAL A 315 3.61 -6.81 -8.50
CA VAL A 315 2.63 -6.51 -7.46
C VAL A 315 3.24 -6.58 -6.05
N THR A 316 2.75 -5.78 -5.13
CA THR A 316 3.20 -5.78 -3.73
C THR A 316 2.35 -6.69 -2.83
N TYR A 317 2.93 -7.19 -1.73
CA TYR A 317 2.15 -7.90 -0.71
C TYR A 317 1.04 -7.04 -0.09
N ALA A 318 1.25 -5.72 0.00
CA ALA A 318 0.24 -4.77 0.48
C ALA A 318 -0.99 -4.72 -0.44
N GLU A 319 -0.77 -4.68 -1.75
CA GLU A 319 -1.85 -4.73 -2.76
C GLU A 319 -2.60 -6.05 -2.73
N ILE A 320 -1.90 -7.18 -2.60
CA ILE A 320 -2.52 -8.50 -2.46
C ILE A 320 -3.40 -8.54 -1.20
N ALA A 321 -2.90 -8.05 -0.07
CA ALA A 321 -3.65 -8.00 1.19
C ALA A 321 -4.88 -7.10 1.10
N ALA A 322 -4.76 -5.94 0.44
CA ALA A 322 -5.86 -5.02 0.21
C ALA A 322 -6.94 -5.63 -0.69
N CYS A 323 -6.58 -6.29 -1.79
CA CYS A 323 -7.51 -7.03 -2.65
C CYS A 323 -8.21 -8.16 -1.89
N ASN A 324 -7.49 -8.89 -1.03
CA ASN A 324 -8.08 -9.91 -0.17
C ASN A 324 -9.12 -9.32 0.81
N LEU A 325 -8.92 -8.10 1.32
CA LEU A 325 -9.95 -7.42 2.09
C LEU A 325 -11.20 -7.12 1.24
N ILE A 326 -11.04 -6.61 0.02
CA ILE A 326 -12.17 -6.34 -0.87
C ILE A 326 -12.94 -7.62 -1.21
N ALA A 327 -12.24 -8.73 -1.43
CA ALA A 327 -12.85 -10.04 -1.65
C ALA A 327 -13.77 -10.42 -0.48
N ARG A 328 -13.28 -10.30 0.76
CA ARG A 328 -14.07 -10.58 1.97
C ARG A 328 -15.28 -9.64 2.12
N LEU A 329 -15.09 -8.33 1.93
CA LEU A 329 -16.16 -7.34 2.10
C LEU A 329 -17.28 -7.46 1.05
N THR A 330 -16.96 -7.96 -0.15
CA THR A 330 -17.93 -8.09 -1.24
C THR A 330 -18.48 -9.51 -1.40
N GLY A 331 -17.93 -10.49 -0.68
CA GLY A 331 -18.23 -11.91 -0.87
C GLY A 331 -17.82 -12.44 -2.25
N SER A 332 -16.87 -11.76 -2.91
CA SER A 332 -16.35 -12.12 -4.23
C SER A 332 -15.06 -12.92 -4.10
N GLN A 333 -14.70 -13.67 -5.14
CA GLN A 333 -13.40 -14.34 -5.24
C GLN A 333 -12.48 -13.45 -6.06
N ILE A 334 -11.39 -12.96 -5.48
CA ILE A 334 -10.40 -12.16 -6.20
C ILE A 334 -9.08 -12.94 -6.25
N VAL A 335 -8.60 -13.19 -7.47
CA VAL A 335 -7.30 -13.81 -7.73
C VAL A 335 -6.39 -12.75 -8.33
N VAL A 336 -5.29 -12.46 -7.64
CA VAL A 336 -4.26 -11.52 -8.10
C VAL A 336 -3.09 -12.32 -8.67
N GLY A 337 -2.79 -12.07 -9.94
CA GLY A 337 -1.60 -12.53 -10.63
C GLY A 337 -0.70 -11.35 -11.01
N SER A 338 0.58 -11.62 -11.19
CA SER A 338 1.55 -10.66 -11.71
C SER A 338 2.75 -11.42 -12.27
N ASP A 339 3.55 -10.74 -13.08
CA ASP A 339 4.84 -11.21 -13.57
C ASP A 339 5.89 -11.29 -12.45
N ALA A 340 5.78 -10.46 -11.41
CA ALA A 340 6.69 -10.46 -10.27
C ALA A 340 5.98 -10.05 -8.96
N ILE A 341 6.57 -10.40 -7.82
CA ILE A 341 6.22 -9.79 -6.54
C ILE A 341 7.37 -8.87 -6.16
N ILE A 342 7.09 -7.58 -6.02
CA ILE A 342 8.11 -6.54 -5.84
C ILE A 342 7.81 -5.65 -4.64
N SER A 343 8.81 -4.88 -4.24
CA SER A 343 8.77 -3.77 -3.30
C SER A 343 9.29 -2.50 -3.97
N GLY A 344 9.09 -1.35 -3.31
CA GLY A 344 9.65 -0.09 -3.80
C GLY A 344 11.18 -0.11 -3.92
N SER A 345 11.87 -0.94 -3.13
CA SER A 345 13.33 -1.06 -3.24
C SER A 345 13.75 -1.85 -4.47
N ASP A 346 13.03 -2.91 -4.84
CA ASP A 346 13.31 -3.68 -6.07
C ASP A 346 13.10 -2.81 -7.32
N LEU A 347 12.10 -1.92 -7.29
CA LEU A 347 11.83 -0.96 -8.36
C LEU A 347 13.00 0.03 -8.57
N ILE A 348 13.57 0.53 -7.47
CA ILE A 348 14.73 1.43 -7.54
C ILE A 348 16.00 0.66 -7.90
N GLU A 349 16.17 -0.56 -7.40
CA GLU A 349 17.30 -1.41 -7.73
C GLU A 349 17.40 -1.69 -9.24
N ALA A 350 16.27 -1.85 -9.93
CA ALA A 350 16.24 -2.05 -11.38
C ALA A 350 16.80 -0.87 -12.20
N ALA A 351 17.01 0.30 -11.59
CA ALA A 351 17.63 1.46 -12.22
C ALA A 351 19.17 1.51 -12.06
N PHE A 352 19.74 0.61 -11.24
CA PHE A 352 21.19 0.43 -11.08
C PHE A 352 21.71 -0.60 -12.09
#